data_AF-A0A2W2G2J4-F1
#
_entry.id   AF-A0A2W2G2J4-F1
#
_cell.length_a   1.000
_cell.length_b   1.000
_cell.length_c   1.000
_cell.angle_alpha   90.00
_cell.angle_beta   90.00
_cell.angle_gamma   90.00
#
_symmetry.space_group_name_H-M   'P 1'
#
loop_
_entity.id
_entity.type
_entity.pdbx_description
1 polymer ?
#
loop_
_entity_poly.entity_id
_entity_poly.type
_entity_poly.pdbx_seq_one_letter_code
_entity_poly.pdbx_strand_id
1 'polypeptide(L)'
;MNRLAPKIGAIFYILWGLVHINAAYALLTLGWSLDPGMVQARVFQDAWNILAGAVVAIIVGAVMNWRNSRAGFWINLVLVSLLDTAFVLFVLVPGYAPLWPGLQGPIAWVIAAVFSAVGVLAARREDTPGPAPSYGRAART
;
A
#
# COMPACT_ATOMS: atom_id res chain seq x y z
N MET A 1 7.72 21.97 4.82
CA MET A 1 6.97 20.94 4.06
C MET A 1 7.85 19.75 3.73
N ASN A 2 7.62 18.58 4.32
CA ASN A 2 8.30 17.35 3.89
C ASN A 2 7.70 16.85 2.56
N ARG A 3 8.01 17.53 1.46
CA ARG A 3 7.64 17.11 0.09
C ARG A 3 8.16 15.71 -0.25
N LEU A 4 9.14 15.22 0.51
CA LEU A 4 9.74 13.90 0.38
C LEU A 4 8.85 12.78 0.92
N ALA A 5 8.04 13.01 1.96
CA ALA A 5 7.24 11.95 2.58
C ALA A 5 6.30 11.23 1.60
N PRO A 6 5.43 11.92 0.84
CA PRO A 6 4.58 11.23 -0.15
C PRO A 6 5.38 10.55 -1.27
N LYS A 7 6.59 11.05 -1.59
CA LYS A 7 7.47 10.41 -2.59
C LYS A 7 8.04 9.11 -2.07
N ILE A 8 8.51 9.09 -0.82
CA ILE A 8 8.96 7.87 -0.15
C ILE A 8 7.82 6.86 -0.11
N GLY A 9 6.62 7.28 0.33
CA GLY A 9 5.43 6.42 0.34
C GLY A 9 5.11 5.82 -1.03
N ALA A 10 5.15 6.64 -2.08
CA ALA A 10 4.95 6.20 -3.46
C ALA A 10 6.01 5.20 -3.94
N ILE A 11 7.29 5.46 -3.66
CA ILE A 11 8.38 4.55 -4.02
C ILE A 11 8.17 3.18 -3.36
N PHE A 12 7.82 3.15 -2.08
CA PHE A 12 7.61 1.89 -1.37
C PHE A 12 6.35 1.14 -1.85
N TYR A 13 5.29 1.82 -2.28
CA TYR A 13 4.17 1.14 -2.97
C TYR A 13 4.59 0.53 -4.32
N ILE A 14 5.45 1.21 -5.08
CA ILE A 14 5.98 0.68 -6.34
C ILE A 14 6.87 -0.53 -6.07
N LEU A 15 7.80 -0.44 -5.11
CA LEU A 15 8.65 -1.55 -4.69
C LEU A 15 7.83 -2.75 -4.19
N TRP A 16 6.79 -2.48 -3.39
CA TRP A 16 5.84 -3.51 -2.95
C TRP A 16 5.24 -4.24 -4.15
N GLY A 17 4.76 -3.51 -5.16
CA GLY A 17 4.21 -4.12 -6.37
C GLY A 17 5.24 -4.95 -7.14
N LEU A 18 6.49 -4.48 -7.26
CA LEU A 18 7.56 -5.24 -7.93
C LEU A 18 7.85 -6.57 -7.21
N VAL A 19 7.90 -6.57 -5.89
CA VAL A 19 8.03 -7.80 -5.09
C VAL A 19 6.85 -8.75 -5.34
N HIS A 20 5.64 -8.21 -5.47
CA HIS A 20 4.43 -9.01 -5.68
C HIS A 20 4.26 -9.53 -7.11
N ILE A 21 4.89 -8.92 -8.11
CA ILE A 21 5.01 -9.56 -9.44
C ILE A 21 5.80 -10.87 -9.31
N ASN A 22 6.88 -10.88 -8.52
CA ASN A 22 7.64 -12.11 -8.25
C ASN A 22 6.83 -13.11 -7.42
N ALA A 23 6.05 -12.66 -6.44
CA ALA A 23 5.14 -13.54 -5.68
C ALA A 23 4.06 -14.17 -6.58
N ALA A 24 3.46 -13.39 -7.48
CA ALA A 24 2.51 -13.89 -8.46
C ALA A 24 3.14 -14.94 -9.39
N TYR A 25 4.37 -14.71 -9.84
CA TYR A 25 5.11 -15.70 -10.61
C TYR A 25 5.37 -16.98 -9.82
N ALA A 26 5.74 -16.88 -8.54
CA ALA A 26 5.92 -18.05 -7.67
C ALA A 26 4.61 -18.84 -7.44
N LEU A 27 3.47 -18.16 -7.35
CA LEU A 27 2.17 -18.82 -7.27
C LEU A 27 1.80 -19.48 -8.61
N LEU A 28 2.13 -18.85 -9.75
CA LEU A 28 1.94 -19.45 -11.06
C LEU A 28 2.75 -20.74 -11.22
N THR A 29 4.03 -20.73 -10.81
CA THR A 29 4.89 -21.92 -10.86
C THR A 29 4.42 -23.00 -9.89
N LEU A 30 3.94 -22.62 -8.69
CA LEU A 30 3.29 -23.54 -7.76
C LEU A 30 2.04 -24.17 -8.38
N GLY A 31 1.21 -23.38 -9.07
CA GLY A 31 0.03 -23.92 -9.76
C GLY A 31 0.41 -24.99 -10.79
N TRP A 32 1.48 -24.78 -11.56
CA TRP A 32 1.95 -25.78 -12.53
C TRP A 32 2.53 -27.06 -11.94
N SER A 33 2.96 -27.07 -10.68
CA SER A 33 3.44 -28.29 -10.02
C SER A 33 2.33 -29.15 -9.41
N LEU A 34 1.09 -28.65 -9.39
CA LEU A 34 -0.07 -29.35 -8.84
C LEU A 34 -0.80 -30.18 -9.91
N ASP A 35 -1.45 -31.25 -9.46
CA ASP A 35 -2.37 -32.01 -10.30
C ASP A 35 -3.55 -31.15 -10.76
N PRO A 36 -4.03 -31.31 -12.01
CA PRO A 36 -5.18 -30.58 -12.51
C PRO A 36 -6.43 -30.77 -11.64
N GLY A 37 -7.01 -29.67 -11.18
CA GLY A 37 -8.20 -29.67 -10.35
C GLY A 37 -8.50 -28.34 -9.68
N MET A 38 -9.47 -28.33 -8.78
CA MET A 38 -9.92 -27.09 -8.11
C MET A 38 -8.83 -26.41 -7.29
N VAL A 39 -7.91 -27.17 -6.68
CA VAL A 39 -6.79 -26.61 -5.91
C VAL A 39 -5.86 -25.83 -6.83
N GLN A 40 -5.40 -26.43 -7.93
CA GLN A 40 -4.59 -25.74 -8.94
C GLN A 40 -5.29 -24.49 -9.48
N ALA A 41 -6.58 -24.58 -9.81
CA ALA A 41 -7.35 -23.44 -10.31
C ALA A 41 -7.39 -22.27 -9.32
N ARG A 42 -7.51 -22.55 -8.01
CA ARG A 42 -7.48 -21.51 -6.97
C ARG A 42 -6.10 -20.89 -6.80
N VAL A 43 -5.03 -21.67 -6.94
CA VAL A 43 -3.66 -21.14 -6.92
C VAL A 43 -3.39 -20.23 -8.12
N PHE A 44 -3.84 -20.60 -9.32
CA PHE A 44 -3.75 -19.70 -10.49
C PHE A 44 -4.59 -18.43 -10.32
N GLN A 45 -5.80 -18.55 -9.76
CA GLN A 45 -6.62 -17.39 -9.46
C GLN A 45 -5.93 -16.46 -8.44
N ASP A 46 -5.27 -17.02 -7.42
CA ASP A 46 -4.50 -16.24 -6.45
C ASP A 46 -3.31 -15.55 -7.11
N ALA A 47 -2.54 -16.26 -7.94
CA ALA A 47 -1.46 -15.68 -8.74
C ALA A 47 -1.93 -14.47 -9.58
N TRP A 48 -3.09 -14.60 -10.25
CA TRP A 48 -3.71 -13.52 -11.01
C TRP A 48 -4.11 -12.33 -10.14
N ASN A 49 -4.75 -12.59 -8.99
CA ASN A 49 -5.18 -11.54 -8.07
C ASN A 49 -4.00 -10.76 -7.50
N ILE A 50 -2.92 -11.45 -7.12
CA ILE A 50 -1.69 -10.83 -6.63
C ILE A 50 -1.05 -9.98 -7.74
N LEU A 51 -0.97 -10.49 -8.97
CA LEU A 51 -0.44 -9.72 -10.11
C LEU A 51 -1.27 -8.45 -10.37
N ALA A 52 -2.60 -8.58 -10.40
CA ALA A 52 -3.50 -7.45 -10.60
C ALA A 52 -3.35 -6.41 -9.48
N GLY A 53 -3.28 -6.85 -8.23
CA GLY A 53 -3.02 -5.99 -7.07
C GLY A 53 -1.68 -5.26 -7.17
N ALA A 54 -0.62 -5.96 -7.58
CA ALA A 54 0.70 -5.39 -7.80
C ALA A 54 0.69 -4.29 -8.87
N VAL A 55 0.05 -4.54 -10.01
CA VAL A 55 -0.08 -3.56 -11.10
C VAL A 55 -0.85 -2.32 -10.64
N VAL A 56 -1.99 -2.51 -9.96
CA VAL A 56 -2.77 -1.38 -9.41
C VAL A 56 -1.93 -0.58 -8.41
N ALA A 57 -1.24 -1.25 -7.48
CA ALA A 57 -0.40 -0.59 -6.49
C ALA A 57 0.71 0.26 -7.12
N ILE A 58 1.35 -0.24 -8.19
CA ILE A 58 2.37 0.49 -8.96
C ILE A 58 1.75 1.72 -9.65
N ILE A 59 0.64 1.55 -10.37
CA ILE A 59 0.00 2.64 -11.13
C ILE A 59 -0.46 3.74 -10.17
N VAL A 60 -1.18 3.38 -9.11
CA VAL A 60 -1.67 4.33 -8.11
C VAL A 60 -0.50 4.96 -7.36
N GLY A 61 0.55 4.19 -7.05
CA GLY A 61 1.79 4.67 -6.47
C GLY A 61 2.44 5.78 -7.32
N ALA A 62 2.65 5.50 -8.60
CA ALA A 62 3.33 6.40 -9.53
C ALA A 62 2.50 7.63 -9.92
N VAL A 63 1.19 7.46 -10.15
CA VAL A 63 0.34 8.53 -10.68
C VAL A 63 -0.30 9.35 -9.57
N MET A 64 -0.68 8.72 -8.45
CA MET A 64 -1.50 9.35 -7.41
C MET A 64 -0.73 9.58 -6.11
N ASN A 65 -0.15 8.55 -5.49
CA ASN A 65 0.62 8.72 -4.24
C ASN A 65 1.82 9.65 -4.45
N TRP A 66 2.49 9.56 -5.61
CA TRP A 66 3.58 10.47 -5.97
C TRP A 66 3.15 11.94 -5.89
N ARG A 67 1.89 12.24 -6.22
CA ARG A 67 1.31 13.60 -6.17
C ARG A 67 0.62 13.91 -4.85
N ASN A 68 0.79 13.07 -3.82
CA ASN A 68 0.13 13.17 -2.52
C ASN A 68 -1.42 13.18 -2.62
N SER A 69 -1.99 12.45 -3.59
CA SER A 69 -3.45 12.39 -3.76
C SER A 69 -4.12 11.64 -2.62
N ARG A 70 -5.16 12.24 -2.02
CA ARG A 70 -5.98 11.60 -0.98
C ARG A 70 -6.69 10.33 -1.45
N ALA A 71 -7.14 10.31 -2.70
CA ALA A 71 -7.76 9.12 -3.29
C ALA A 71 -6.71 8.01 -3.46
N GLY A 72 -5.52 8.34 -3.97
CA GLY A 72 -4.43 7.38 -4.13
C GLY A 72 -3.96 6.79 -2.80
N PHE A 73 -3.90 7.63 -1.76
CA PHE A 73 -3.64 7.18 -0.38
C PHE A 73 -4.61 6.08 0.06
N TRP A 74 -5.93 6.32 -0.05
CA TRP A 74 -6.91 5.34 0.41
C TRP A 74 -6.96 4.09 -0.46
N ILE A 75 -6.85 4.23 -1.78
CA ILE A 75 -6.84 3.08 -2.70
C ILE A 75 -5.68 2.15 -2.36
N ASN A 76 -4.44 2.66 -2.32
CA ASN A 76 -3.28 1.82 -2.04
C ASN A 76 -3.24 1.34 -0.59
N LEU A 77 -3.65 2.18 0.38
CA LEU A 77 -3.70 1.74 1.77
C LEU A 77 -4.64 0.55 1.93
N VAL A 78 -5.87 0.63 1.40
CA VAL A 78 -6.85 -0.46 1.54
C VAL A 78 -6.41 -1.69 0.77
N LEU A 79 -6.06 -1.55 -0.50
CA LEU A 79 -5.67 -2.67 -1.35
C LEU A 79 -4.48 -3.43 -0.77
N VAL A 80 -3.39 -2.73 -0.49
CA VAL A 80 -2.15 -3.36 -0.02
C VAL A 80 -2.33 -3.96 1.37
N SER A 81 -3.05 -3.27 2.27
CA SER A 81 -3.32 -3.83 3.60
C SER A 81 -4.13 -5.13 3.52
N LEU A 82 -5.12 -5.22 2.64
CA LEU A 82 -5.92 -6.44 2.48
C LEU A 82 -5.05 -7.62 2.01
N LEU A 83 -4.19 -7.39 1.01
CA LEU A 83 -3.33 -8.44 0.46
C LEU A 83 -2.28 -8.90 1.48
N ASP A 84 -1.54 -7.97 2.07
CA ASP A 84 -0.48 -8.32 3.02
C ASP A 84 -1.04 -8.91 4.32
N THR A 85 -2.19 -8.44 4.81
CA THR A 85 -2.80 -9.02 6.02
C THR A 85 -3.23 -10.46 5.76
N ALA A 86 -3.84 -10.75 4.62
CA ALA A 86 -4.21 -12.11 4.25
C ALA A 86 -2.97 -13.02 4.14
N PHE A 87 -1.91 -12.54 3.47
CA PHE A 87 -0.65 -13.28 3.36
C PHE A 87 0.00 -13.53 4.73
N VAL A 88 0.04 -12.53 5.61
CA VAL A 88 0.59 -12.69 6.96
C VAL A 88 -0.19 -13.73 7.75
N LEU A 89 -1.52 -13.65 7.78
CA LEU A 89 -2.36 -14.53 8.58
C LEU A 89 -2.39 -15.97 8.07
N PHE A 90 -2.44 -16.16 6.75
CA PHE A 90 -2.65 -17.47 6.15
C PHE A 90 -1.38 -18.14 5.62
N VAL A 91 -0.28 -17.42 5.47
CA VAL A 91 0.99 -17.96 4.93
C VAL A 91 2.15 -17.83 5.92
N LEU A 92 2.43 -16.61 6.43
CA LEU A 92 3.59 -16.41 7.31
C LEU A 92 3.38 -16.93 8.73
N VAL A 93 2.26 -16.58 9.38
CA VAL A 93 1.96 -17.00 10.75
C VAL A 93 1.92 -18.53 10.89
N PRO A 94 1.32 -19.29 9.94
CA PRO A 94 1.39 -20.75 9.97
C PRO A 94 2.76 -21.34 9.61
N GLY A 95 3.69 -20.54 9.11
CA GLY A 95 5.04 -20.99 8.73
C GLY A 95 5.15 -21.67 7.36
N TYR A 96 4.21 -21.40 6.43
CA TYR A 96 4.25 -21.99 5.08
C TYR A 96 5.26 -21.33 4.14
N ALA A 97 5.72 -20.13 4.47
CA ALA A 97 6.81 -19.45 3.77
C ALA A 97 7.90 -19.03 4.75
N PRO A 98 9.18 -19.03 4.33
CA PRO A 98 10.26 -18.53 5.16
C PRO A 98 10.08 -17.02 5.39
N LEU A 99 10.46 -16.55 6.59
CA LEU A 99 10.37 -15.13 6.96
C LEU A 99 11.13 -14.21 6.00
N TRP A 100 12.26 -14.69 5.47
CA TRP A 100 12.93 -14.03 4.35
C TRP A 100 12.97 -14.99 3.17
N PRO A 101 12.52 -14.57 1.97
CA PRO A 101 12.10 -13.22 1.57
C PRO A 101 10.66 -12.81 1.94
N GLY A 102 9.89 -13.63 2.67
CA GLY A 102 8.45 -13.41 2.91
C GLY A 102 8.06 -12.07 3.53
N LEU A 103 8.92 -11.42 4.32
CA LEU A 103 8.66 -10.12 4.95
C LEU A 103 8.86 -8.91 4.04
N GLN A 104 9.38 -9.07 2.82
CA GLN A 104 9.66 -7.95 1.91
C GLN A 104 8.41 -7.12 1.59
N GLY A 105 7.28 -7.79 1.29
CA GLY A 105 5.99 -7.15 1.08
C GLY A 105 5.53 -6.36 2.32
N PRO A 106 5.30 -7.04 3.47
CA PRO A 106 4.84 -6.39 4.69
C PRO A 106 5.69 -5.20 5.15
N ILE A 107 7.02 -5.30 5.04
CA ILE A 107 7.92 -4.18 5.38
C ILE A 107 7.71 -3.00 4.42
N ALA A 108 7.66 -3.27 3.11
CA ALA A 108 7.43 -2.23 2.12
C ALA A 108 6.05 -1.57 2.30
N TRP A 109 5.02 -2.35 2.60
CA TRP A 109 3.67 -1.85 2.90
C TRP A 109 3.65 -0.91 4.10
N VAL A 110 4.24 -1.31 5.24
CA VAL A 110 4.24 -0.47 6.45
C VAL A 110 4.95 0.86 6.20
N ILE A 111 6.10 0.83 5.52
CA ILE A 111 6.82 2.05 5.16
C ILE A 111 5.96 2.91 4.21
N ALA A 112 5.39 2.31 3.17
CA ALA A 112 4.54 3.01 2.21
C ALA A 112 3.33 3.71 2.87
N ALA A 113 2.63 2.97 3.75
CA ALA A 113 1.46 3.44 4.48
C ALA A 113 1.80 4.60 5.41
N VAL A 114 2.85 4.47 6.23
CA VAL A 114 3.27 5.50 7.19
C VAL A 114 3.65 6.78 6.45
N PHE A 115 4.53 6.70 5.45
CA PHE A 115 5.00 7.90 4.74
C PHE A 115 3.90 8.58 3.91
N SER A 116 2.98 7.80 3.33
CA SER A 116 1.82 8.36 2.64
C SER A 116 0.84 9.01 3.61
N ALA A 117 0.62 8.42 4.80
CA ALA A 117 -0.23 9.01 5.83
C ALA A 117 0.35 10.34 6.35
N VAL A 118 1.67 10.39 6.61
CA VAL A 118 2.36 11.64 6.97
C VAL A 118 2.18 12.71 5.89
N GLY A 119 2.32 12.34 4.61
CA GLY A 119 2.10 13.27 3.48
C GLY A 119 0.69 13.86 3.45
N VAL A 120 -0.34 13.02 3.62
CA VAL A 120 -1.75 13.46 3.63
C VAL A 120 -2.07 14.29 4.87
N LEU A 121 -1.59 13.90 6.05
CA LEU A 121 -1.83 14.62 7.30
C LEU A 121 -1.15 15.99 7.32
N ALA A 122 0.08 16.09 6.79
CA ALA A 122 0.78 17.36 6.68
C ALA A 122 0.02 18.35 5.78
N ALA A 123 -0.47 17.89 4.62
CA ALA A 123 -1.26 18.74 3.72
C ALA A 123 -2.55 19.25 4.36
N ARG A 124 -3.26 18.42 5.14
CA ARG A 124 -4.49 18.84 5.84
C ARG A 124 -4.24 19.93 6.89
N ARG A 125 -3.08 19.91 7.55
CA ARG A 125 -2.72 20.94 8.54
C ARG A 125 -2.51 22.30 7.88
N GLU A 126 -2.01 22.32 6.66
CA GLU A 126 -1.82 23.54 5.86
C GLU A 126 -3.16 24.12 5.38
N ASP A 127 -4.13 23.26 5.06
CA ASP A 127 -5.47 23.68 4.63
C ASP A 127 -6.35 24.23 5.77
N THR A 128 -5.97 24.05 7.04
CA THR A 128 -6.75 24.54 8.18
C THR A 128 -6.48 26.03 8.37
N PRO A 129 -7.46 26.94 8.20
CA PRO A 129 -7.25 28.37 8.41
C PRO A 129 -6.78 28.61 9.86
N GLY A 130 -5.78 29.47 10.04
CA GLY A 130 -5.41 29.95 11.37
C GLY A 130 -6.61 30.59 12.07
N PRO A 131 -6.62 30.66 13.42
CA PRO A 131 -7.69 31.33 14.15
C PRO A 131 -7.91 32.72 13.55
N ALA A 132 -9.18 33.03 13.24
CA ALA A 132 -9.56 34.33 12.69
C ALA A 132 -8.95 35.42 13.58
N PRO A 133 -8.35 36.49 13.00
CA PRO A 133 -7.80 37.57 13.78
C PRO A 133 -8.89 38.07 14.74
N SER A 134 -8.62 38.06 16.04
CA SER A 134 -9.51 38.67 17.01
C SER A 134 -9.42 40.19 16.80
N TYR A 135 -10.16 40.71 15.82
CA TYR A 135 -10.36 42.14 15.69
C TYR A 135 -11.04 42.58 16.99
N GLY A 136 -10.28 43.35 17.77
CA GLY A 136 -10.64 43.77 19.11
C GLY A 136 -12.07 44.27 19.15
N ARG A 137 -12.84 43.73 20.10
CA ARG A 137 -14.12 44.31 20.51
C ARG A 137 -13.79 45.63 21.21
N ALA A 138 -13.51 46.67 20.42
CA ALA A 138 -13.38 48.02 20.92
C ALA A 138 -14.69 48.41 21.59
N ALA A 139 -14.54 48.84 22.84
CA ALA A 139 -15.47 49.56 23.70
C ALA A 139 -16.86 49.82 23.10
N ARG A 140 -17.87 49.12 23.61
CA ARG A 140 -19.18 49.75 23.79
C ARG A 140 -19.24 50.24 25.22
N THR A 141 -19.41 51.55 25.29
CA THR A 141 -19.69 52.46 26.40
C THR A 141 -20.43 51.85 27.57
#